data_AF-A0A659UBV7-F1
#
_entry.id   AF-A0A659UBV7-F1
#
_cell.length_a   1.000
_cell.length_b   1.000
_cell.length_c   1.000
_cell.angle_alpha   90.00
_cell.angle_beta   90.00
_cell.angle_gamma   90.00
#
_symmetry.space_group_name_H-M   'P 1'
#
loop_
_entity.id
_entity.type
_entity.pdbx_description
1 polymer ?
#
loop_
_entity_poly.entity_id
_entity_poly.type
_entity_poly.pdbx_seq_one_letter_code
_entity_poly.pdbx_strand_id
1 'polypeptide(L)'
;VETKIALVERCGLQEVFEMADALDAVLLSVGGIASATTFSRGGFLREADREALLARGAVGDLLFHFYDRNGDLVDHPVNNHVMSVDVDRLRKAPIRILTSGGAEKTEALLGAMNLIE
;
A
#
# COMPACT_ATOMS: atom_id res chain seq x y z
N VAL A 1 7.73 3.36 15.05
CA VAL A 1 6.66 2.36 15.28
C VAL A 1 5.82 2.75 16.48
N GLU A 2 6.42 3.03 17.64
CA GLU A 2 5.71 3.49 18.84
C GLU A 2 4.78 4.71 18.58
N THR A 3 5.26 5.74 17.87
CA THR A 3 4.43 6.90 17.50
C THR A 3 3.22 6.51 16.65
N LYS A 4 3.38 5.59 15.69
CA LYS A 4 2.27 5.06 14.88
C LYS A 4 1.23 4.41 15.80
N ILE A 5 1.67 3.54 16.70
CA ILE A 5 0.79 2.83 17.65
C ILE A 5 0.03 3.85 18.51
N ALA A 6 0.72 4.84 19.09
CA ALA A 6 0.08 5.86 19.92
C ALA A 6 -0.97 6.68 19.15
N LEU A 7 -0.68 7.07 17.90
CA LEU A 7 -1.62 7.83 17.08
C LEU A 7 -2.87 6.99 16.72
N VAL A 8 -2.67 5.70 16.41
CA VAL A 8 -3.76 4.76 16.12
C VAL A 8 -4.61 4.53 17.37
N GLU A 9 -4.01 4.03 18.45
CA GLU A 9 -4.74 3.53 19.61
C GLU A 9 -5.25 4.64 20.56
N ARG A 10 -4.58 5.80 20.60
CA ARG A 10 -4.82 6.82 21.65
C ARG A 10 -5.22 8.18 21.13
N CYS A 11 -5.09 8.43 19.83
CA CYS A 11 -5.38 9.74 19.23
C CYS A 11 -6.56 9.70 18.23
N GLY A 12 -7.42 8.69 18.33
CA GLY A 12 -8.68 8.63 17.59
C GLY A 12 -8.57 8.16 16.14
N LEU A 13 -7.38 7.81 15.65
CA LEU A 13 -7.26 7.26 14.29
C LEU A 13 -7.84 5.85 14.18
N GLN A 14 -7.94 5.10 15.29
CA GLN A 14 -8.56 3.78 15.35
C GLN A 14 -9.94 3.74 14.68
N GLU A 15 -10.77 4.77 14.85
CA GLU A 15 -12.12 4.85 14.27
C GLU A 15 -12.09 4.73 12.73
N VAL A 16 -11.07 5.29 12.07
CA VAL A 16 -10.91 5.20 10.61
C VAL A 16 -10.62 3.75 10.18
N PHE A 17 -9.84 3.02 10.97
CA PHE A 17 -9.55 1.61 10.69
C PHE A 17 -10.80 0.74 10.91
N GLU A 18 -11.60 1.04 11.93
CA GLU A 18 -12.87 0.35 12.21
C GLU A 18 -13.91 0.61 11.12
N MET A 19 -13.99 1.85 10.60
CA MET A 19 -14.81 2.16 9.43
C MET A 19 -14.41 1.31 8.22
N ALA A 20 -13.11 1.05 8.03
CA ALA A 20 -12.63 0.24 6.93
C ALA A 20 -13.05 -1.25 7.03
N ASP A 21 -13.37 -1.76 8.22
CA ASP A 21 -13.82 -3.14 8.41
C ASP A 21 -15.26 -3.39 7.92
N ALA A 22 -16.03 -2.31 7.68
CA ALA A 22 -17.44 -2.37 7.34
C ALA A 22 -17.77 -1.76 5.96
N LEU A 23 -16.78 -1.67 5.06
CA LEU A 23 -16.96 -1.11 3.73
C LEU A 23 -17.81 -2.02 2.85
N ASP A 24 -18.86 -1.47 2.22
CA ASP A 24 -19.61 -2.16 1.15
C ASP A 24 -18.78 -2.28 -0.13
N ALA A 25 -17.93 -1.27 -0.39
CA ALA A 25 -17.04 -1.20 -1.54
C ALA A 25 -15.80 -0.36 -1.24
N VAL A 26 -14.71 -0.63 -1.94
CA VAL A 26 -13.48 0.17 -1.91
C VAL A 26 -12.97 0.44 -3.33
N LEU A 27 -12.59 1.70 -3.60
CA LEU A 27 -11.97 2.14 -4.84
C LEU A 27 -10.49 2.45 -4.58
N LEU A 28 -9.60 1.76 -5.29
CA LEU A 28 -8.17 1.79 -5.08
C LEU A 28 -7.44 2.14 -6.39
N SER A 29 -6.20 2.60 -6.25
CA SER A 29 -5.26 2.79 -7.34
C SER A 29 -3.88 2.34 -6.90
N VAL A 30 -2.99 2.08 -7.86
CA VAL A 30 -1.63 1.62 -7.59
C VAL A 30 -0.59 2.50 -8.28
N GLY A 31 0.53 2.68 -7.57
CA GLY A 31 1.75 3.25 -8.10
C GLY A 31 2.72 2.13 -8.49
N GLY A 32 3.36 2.24 -9.65
CA GLY A 32 4.51 1.38 -9.98
C GLY A 32 5.78 1.96 -9.36
N ILE A 33 6.51 1.19 -8.56
CA ILE A 33 7.66 1.72 -7.79
C ILE A 33 8.84 2.16 -8.68
N ALA A 34 8.94 1.59 -9.88
CA ALA A 34 9.94 1.98 -10.87
C ALA A 34 9.65 3.35 -11.51
N SER A 35 8.38 3.78 -11.54
CA SER A 35 7.97 5.07 -12.08
C SER A 35 8.15 6.19 -11.05
N ALA A 36 8.31 7.44 -11.51
CA ALA A 36 8.28 8.61 -10.64
C ALA A 36 6.84 8.88 -10.14
N THR A 37 6.43 8.11 -9.14
CA THR A 37 5.07 8.14 -8.56
C THR A 37 4.84 9.39 -7.69
N THR A 38 3.59 9.54 -7.25
CA THR A 38 3.16 10.59 -6.31
C THR A 38 4.00 10.61 -5.04
N PHE A 39 4.42 9.46 -4.50
CA PHE A 39 5.22 9.43 -3.27
C PHE A 39 6.64 9.96 -3.49
N SER A 40 7.26 9.70 -4.66
CA SER A 40 8.58 10.25 -5.00
C SER A 40 8.51 11.77 -5.14
N ARG A 41 7.43 12.30 -5.72
CA ARG A 41 7.22 13.76 -5.84
C ARG A 41 6.93 14.44 -4.50
N GLY A 42 6.28 13.74 -3.57
CA GLY A 42 5.94 14.26 -2.25
C GLY A 42 7.06 14.17 -1.21
N GLY A 43 8.19 13.52 -1.52
CA GLY A 43 9.29 13.32 -0.57
C GLY A 43 8.95 12.37 0.58
N PHE A 44 7.95 11.50 0.40
CA PHE A 44 7.47 10.59 1.45
C PHE A 44 8.30 9.30 1.58
N LEU A 45 9.11 8.99 0.56
CA LEU A 45 10.02 7.85 0.53
C LEU A 45 11.41 8.34 0.13
N ARG A 46 12.44 7.95 0.88
CA ARG A 46 13.83 8.26 0.51
C ARG A 46 14.23 7.39 -0.67
N GLU A 47 15.02 7.92 -1.60
CA GLU A 47 15.51 7.15 -2.75
C GLU A 47 16.26 5.88 -2.32
N ALA A 48 17.03 5.93 -1.23
CA ALA A 48 17.70 4.74 -0.69
C ALA A 48 16.71 3.62 -0.26
N ASP A 49 15.57 3.98 0.31
CA ASP A 49 14.53 3.01 0.67
C ASP A 49 13.82 2.47 -0.59
N ARG A 50 13.61 3.34 -1.59
CA ARG A 50 13.03 2.94 -2.89
C ARG A 50 13.92 1.92 -3.60
N GLU A 51 15.22 2.18 -3.69
CA GLU A 51 16.19 1.25 -4.28
C GLU A 51 16.28 -0.07 -3.49
N ALA A 52 16.20 -0.02 -2.15
CA ALA A 52 16.18 -1.22 -1.31
C ALA A 52 14.90 -2.06 -1.51
N LEU A 53 13.74 -1.43 -1.71
CA LEU A 53 12.47 -2.08 -2.04
C LEU A 53 12.53 -2.72 -3.44
N LEU A 54 13.04 -2.01 -4.43
CA LEU A 54 13.27 -2.53 -5.78
C LEU A 54 14.19 -3.75 -5.78
N ALA A 55 15.30 -3.68 -5.03
CA ALA A 55 16.24 -4.79 -4.89
C ALA A 55 15.61 -6.04 -4.21
N ARG A 56 14.52 -5.86 -3.47
CA ARG A 56 13.73 -6.93 -2.86
C ARG A 56 12.54 -7.39 -3.70
N GLY A 57 12.40 -6.88 -4.93
CA GLY A 57 11.37 -7.31 -5.87
C GLY A 57 10.04 -6.56 -5.75
N ALA A 58 10.00 -5.41 -5.05
CA ALA A 58 8.83 -4.56 -5.06
C ALA A 58 8.49 -4.14 -6.49
N VAL A 59 7.22 -4.28 -6.87
CA VAL A 59 6.71 -3.86 -8.19
C VAL A 59 5.82 -2.62 -8.10
N GLY A 60 5.22 -2.39 -6.93
CA GLY A 60 4.33 -1.26 -6.70
C GLY A 60 3.97 -1.06 -5.24
N ASP A 61 3.08 -0.11 -5.02
CA ASP A 61 2.47 0.17 -3.73
C ASP A 61 0.94 0.30 -3.83
N LEU A 62 0.27 -0.06 -2.75
CA LEU A 62 -1.17 0.12 -2.55
C LEU A 62 -1.36 0.74 -1.17
N LEU A 63 -1.77 2.01 -1.15
CA LEU A 63 -1.80 2.82 0.07
C LEU A 63 -0.46 2.79 0.84
N PHE A 64 0.68 2.89 0.14
CA PHE A 64 2.03 2.76 0.71
C PHE A 64 2.44 1.36 1.22
N HIS A 65 1.59 0.35 1.12
CA HIS A 65 2.02 -1.03 1.33
C HIS A 65 2.74 -1.50 0.06
N PHE A 66 4.05 -1.72 0.15
CA PHE A 66 4.88 -2.16 -0.97
C PHE A 66 4.83 -3.68 -1.09
N TYR A 67 4.55 -4.17 -2.30
CA TYR A 67 4.35 -5.59 -2.60
C TYR A 67 5.13 -6.06 -3.83
N ASP A 68 5.34 -7.36 -3.94
CA ASP A 68 5.98 -8.02 -5.07
C ASP A 68 4.96 -8.46 -6.15
N ARG A 69 5.42 -9.03 -7.27
CA ARG A 69 4.50 -9.44 -8.36
C ARG A 69 3.48 -10.51 -7.96
N ASN A 70 3.75 -11.28 -6.89
CA ASN A 70 2.85 -12.32 -6.41
C ASN A 70 1.79 -11.74 -5.46
N GLY A 71 1.89 -10.47 -5.10
CA GLY A 71 1.01 -9.81 -4.14
C GLY A 71 1.44 -10.01 -2.69
N ASP A 72 2.67 -10.47 -2.45
CA ASP A 72 3.22 -10.58 -1.10
C ASP A 72 3.81 -9.24 -0.67
N LEU A 73 3.56 -8.83 0.57
CA LEU A 73 4.18 -7.63 1.13
C LEU A 73 5.69 -7.84 1.22
N VAL A 74 6.45 -6.88 0.69
CA VAL A 74 7.91 -6.93 0.73
C VAL A 74 8.40 -6.74 2.16
N ASP A 75 9.28 -7.64 2.62
CA ASP A 75 9.93 -7.53 3.94
C ASP A 75 10.92 -6.36 3.97
N HIS A 76 10.41 -5.19 4.34
CA HIS A 76 11.17 -3.95 4.44
C HIS A 76 10.62 -3.06 5.57
N PRO A 77 11.48 -2.36 6.34
CA PRO A 77 11.04 -1.52 7.47
C PRO A 77 10.02 -0.44 7.12
N VAL A 78 9.99 0.04 5.87
CA VAL A 78 9.00 1.02 5.40
C VAL A 78 7.57 0.52 5.62
N ASN A 79 7.28 -0.76 5.35
CA ASN A 79 5.95 -1.33 5.55
C ASN A 79 5.53 -1.31 7.03
N ASN A 80 6.47 -1.39 7.97
CA ASN A 80 6.19 -1.26 9.42
C ASN A 80 5.80 0.17 9.83
N HIS A 81 6.13 1.16 9.01
CA HIS A 81 5.84 2.58 9.25
C HIS A 81 4.57 3.08 8.57
N VAL A 82 3.99 2.30 7.65
CA VAL A 82 2.75 2.65 6.94
C VAL A 82 1.62 2.88 7.95
N MET A 83 0.89 3.98 7.81
CA MET A 83 -0.23 4.36 8.68
C MET A 83 -1.60 4.30 7.97
N SER A 84 -1.64 3.85 6.72
CA SER A 84 -2.89 3.62 6.00
C SER A 84 -3.59 2.35 6.51
N VAL A 85 -4.85 2.19 6.12
CA VAL A 85 -5.63 0.98 6.36
C VAL A 85 -4.84 -0.27 5.90
N ASP A 86 -4.80 -1.30 6.75
CA ASP A 86 -4.13 -2.55 6.44
C ASP A 86 -4.80 -3.26 5.26
N VAL A 87 -3.98 -3.92 4.42
CA VAL A 87 -4.48 -4.70 3.27
C VAL A 87 -5.53 -5.73 3.68
N ASP A 88 -5.35 -6.40 4.83
CA ASP A 88 -6.29 -7.39 5.34
C ASP A 88 -7.68 -6.82 5.62
N ARG A 89 -7.79 -5.54 5.99
CA ARG A 89 -9.07 -4.87 6.18
C ARG A 89 -9.72 -4.56 4.83
N LEU A 90 -8.92 -4.15 3.84
CA LEU A 90 -9.42 -3.91 2.47
C LEU A 90 -9.99 -5.18 1.83
N ARG A 91 -9.38 -6.35 2.12
CA ARG A 91 -9.86 -7.67 1.64
C ARG A 91 -11.27 -8.03 2.16
N LYS A 92 -11.72 -7.40 3.25
CA LYS A 92 -13.08 -7.63 3.80
C LYS A 92 -14.18 -6.94 2.98
N ALA A 93 -13.84 -5.90 2.22
CA ALA A 93 -14.81 -5.18 1.41
C ALA A 93 -15.35 -6.11 0.30
N PRO A 94 -16.69 -6.31 0.19
CA PRO A 94 -17.26 -7.21 -0.81
C PRO A 94 -16.94 -6.79 -2.25
N ILE A 95 -16.89 -5.48 -2.51
CA ILE A 95 -16.59 -4.93 -3.84
C ILE A 95 -15.24 -4.21 -3.77
N ARG A 96 -14.26 -4.69 -4.52
CA ARG A 96 -12.92 -4.11 -4.61
C ARG A 96 -12.68 -3.66 -6.04
N ILE A 97 -12.58 -2.35 -6.25
CA ILE A 97 -12.40 -1.74 -7.58
C ILE A 97 -10.99 -1.19 -7.66
N LEU A 98 -10.16 -1.77 -8.53
CA LEU A 98 -8.81 -1.29 -8.79
C LEU A 98 -8.78 -0.51 -10.10
N THR A 99 -8.46 0.78 -10.04
CA THR A 99 -8.38 1.67 -11.21
C THR A 99 -6.98 2.28 -11.35
N SER A 100 -6.26 1.92 -12.41
CA SER A 100 -4.95 2.48 -12.77
C SER A 100 -4.66 2.23 -14.24
N GLY A 101 -3.73 3.00 -14.82
CA GLY A 101 -3.35 2.86 -16.22
C GLY A 101 -1.91 3.29 -16.47
N GLY A 102 -1.37 2.84 -17.61
CA GLY A 102 0.02 2.96 -18.00
C GLY A 102 0.68 1.59 -18.16
N ALA A 103 1.40 1.37 -19.28
CA ALA A 103 2.09 0.11 -19.55
C ALA A 103 3.19 -0.17 -18.50
N GLU A 104 3.75 0.89 -17.93
CA GLU A 104 4.72 0.83 -16.85
C GLU A 104 4.13 0.29 -15.53
N LYS A 105 2.81 0.18 -15.41
CA LYS A 105 2.12 -0.30 -14.21
C LYS A 105 1.64 -1.75 -14.31
N THR A 106 1.92 -2.48 -15.39
CA THR A 106 1.41 -3.85 -15.58
C THR A 106 1.77 -4.77 -14.41
N GLU A 107 3.03 -4.80 -13.98
CA GLU A 107 3.46 -5.64 -12.85
C GLU A 107 2.84 -5.20 -11.52
N ALA A 108 2.71 -3.89 -11.29
CA ALA A 108 2.06 -3.35 -10.10
C ALA A 108 0.57 -3.71 -10.07
N LEU A 109 -0.13 -3.61 -11.20
CA LEU A 109 -1.53 -4.00 -11.33
C LEU A 109 -1.72 -5.49 -11.02
N LEU A 110 -0.89 -6.36 -11.59
CA LEU A 110 -0.95 -7.81 -11.34
C LEU A 110 -0.66 -8.14 -9.88
N GLY A 111 0.41 -7.59 -9.31
CA GLY A 111 0.73 -7.78 -7.89
C GLY A 111 -0.37 -7.28 -6.97
N ALA A 112 -0.98 -6.12 -7.27
CA ALA A 112 -2.07 -5.59 -6.48
C ALA A 112 -3.34 -6.44 -6.54
N MET A 113 -3.68 -6.97 -7.72
CA MET A 113 -4.83 -7.87 -7.87
C MET A 113 -4.68 -9.11 -6.98
N ASN A 114 -3.50 -9.72 -6.95
CA ASN A 114 -3.20 -10.85 -6.05
C ASN A 114 -3.17 -10.41 -4.58
N LEU A 115 -2.62 -9.23 -4.29
CA LEU A 115 -2.53 -8.68 -2.93
C LEU A 115 -3.91 -8.49 -2.32
N ILE A 116 -4.90 -8.03 -3.08
CA ILE A 116 -6.22 -7.70 -2.55
C ILE A 116 -7.29 -8.74 -2.90
N GLU A 117 -6.92 -9.91 -3.43
CA GLU A 117 -7.85 -11.02 -3.69
C GLU A 117 -8.56 -11.50 -2.41
#